data_AF-A0A511XI62-F1
#
_entry.id   AF-A0A511XI62-F1
#
_cell.length_a   1.000
_cell.length_b   1.000
_cell.length_c   1.000
_cell.angle_alpha   90.00
_cell.angle_beta   90.00
_cell.angle_gamma   90.00
#
_symmetry.space_group_name_H-M   'P 1'
#
loop_
_entity.id
_entity.type
_entity.pdbx_description
1 polymer ?
#
loop_
_entity_poly.entity_id
_entity_poly.type
_entity_poly.pdbx_seq_one_letter_code
_entity_poly.pdbx_strand_id
1 'polypeptide(L)'
;MTLHLSPDLTILLHATVTLMAAAAAAAISLMFARKNYWLTISIALWIPAIIIAFQIPLFLNVHETDTSRLLTLSVSLLQGLLLSPTLGLPAMMALSNAHPDLSRTAKGLGADSFERIRFLWLPLLRKRLLFGFASGTLLAGLMAHTLISYAYQPVP
;
A
#
# COMPACT_ATOMS: atom_id res chain seq x y z
N MET A 1 1.68 33.96 -1.19
CA MET A 1 0.44 33.65 -1.92
C MET A 1 0.03 32.23 -1.53
N THR A 2 -0.71 32.12 -0.43
CA THR A 2 -1.13 30.83 0.14
C THR A 2 -2.33 30.33 -0.66
N LEU A 3 -2.10 29.36 -1.56
CA LEU A 3 -3.19 28.62 -2.20
C LEU A 3 -3.95 27.86 -1.11
N HIS A 4 -5.10 28.39 -0.70
CA HIS A 4 -6.11 27.66 0.07
C HIS A 4 -6.63 26.53 -0.82
N LEU A 5 -6.08 25.34 -0.64
CA LEU A 5 -6.62 24.13 -1.26
C LEU A 5 -7.93 23.80 -0.54
N SER A 6 -8.97 23.42 -1.29
CA SER A 6 -10.21 22.93 -0.70
C SER A 6 -9.93 21.68 0.14
N PRO A 7 -10.72 21.42 1.20
CA PRO A 7 -10.58 20.22 2.03
C PRO A 7 -10.58 18.95 1.19
N ASP A 8 -11.47 18.87 0.18
CA ASP A 8 -11.59 17.73 -0.72
C ASP A 8 -10.30 17.43 -1.51
N LEU A 9 -9.61 18.50 -1.96
CA LEU A 9 -8.37 18.36 -2.71
C LEU A 9 -7.24 17.84 -1.82
N THR A 10 -7.26 18.20 -0.53
CA THR A 10 -6.31 17.71 0.47
C THR A 10 -6.54 16.23 0.78
N ILE A 11 -7.80 15.78 0.88
CA ILE A 11 -8.15 14.34 0.99
C ILE A 11 -7.57 13.58 -0.20
N LEU A 12 -7.86 14.07 -1.40
CA LEU A 12 -7.48 13.39 -2.64
C LEU A 12 -5.96 13.31 -2.78
N LEU A 13 -5.24 14.38 -2.45
CA LEU A 13 -3.78 14.40 -2.45
C LEU A 13 -3.20 13.44 -1.41
N HIS A 14 -3.74 13.42 -0.19
CA HIS A 14 -3.29 12.49 0.85
C HIS A 14 -3.51 11.03 0.46
N ALA A 15 -4.71 10.71 -0.02
CA ALA A 15 -5.07 9.36 -0.44
C ALA A 15 -4.21 8.88 -1.62
N THR A 16 -3.96 9.75 -2.61
CA THR A 16 -3.12 9.40 -3.77
C THR A 16 -1.67 9.20 -3.39
N VAL A 17 -1.07 10.07 -2.57
CA VAL A 17 0.31 9.91 -2.10
C VAL A 17 0.46 8.64 -1.26
N THR A 18 -0.49 8.39 -0.35
CA THR A 18 -0.52 7.18 0.48
C THR A 18 -0.59 5.92 -0.39
N LEU A 19 -1.46 5.91 -1.40
CA LEU A 19 -1.62 4.78 -2.32
C LEU A 19 -0.38 4.57 -3.19
N MET A 20 0.22 5.64 -3.71
CA MET A 20 1.46 5.55 -4.51
C MET A 20 2.62 5.01 -3.68
N ALA A 21 2.79 5.49 -2.45
CA ALA A 21 3.82 5.01 -1.54
C ALA A 21 3.60 3.54 -1.18
N ALA A 22 2.35 3.16 -0.87
CA ALA A 22 1.98 1.78 -0.59
C ALA A 22 2.23 0.86 -1.78
N ALA A 23 1.89 1.29 -3.00
CA ALA A 23 2.11 0.52 -4.22
C ALA A 23 3.60 0.36 -4.53
N ALA A 24 4.41 1.42 -4.37
CA ALA A 24 5.85 1.36 -4.57
C ALA A 24 6.52 0.42 -3.57
N ALA A 25 6.18 0.54 -2.28
CA ALA A 25 6.69 -0.35 -1.24
C ALA A 25 6.24 -1.81 -1.47
N ALA A 26 4.98 -2.04 -1.85
CA ALA A 26 4.47 -3.37 -2.17
C ALA A 26 5.18 -4.00 -3.38
N ALA A 27 5.50 -3.20 -4.40
CA ALA A 27 6.28 -3.67 -5.56
C ALA A 27 7.68 -4.14 -5.14
N ILE A 28 8.35 -3.38 -4.26
CA ILE A 28 9.65 -3.77 -3.69
C ILE A 28 9.50 -5.06 -2.88
N SER A 29 8.50 -5.17 -2.01
CA SER A 29 8.23 -6.39 -1.23
C SER A 29 7.98 -7.61 -2.12
N LEU A 30 7.32 -7.42 -3.26
CA LEU A 30 7.08 -8.49 -4.24
C LEU A 30 8.38 -9.00 -4.90
N MET A 31 9.40 -8.16 -5.06
CA MET A 31 10.72 -8.59 -5.55
C MET A 31 11.39 -9.59 -4.61
N PHE A 32 11.09 -9.52 -3.31
CA PHE A 32 11.64 -10.41 -2.29
C PHE A 32 10.68 -11.53 -1.86
N ALA A 33 9.47 -11.58 -2.44
CA ALA A 33 8.38 -12.48 -2.04
C ALA A 33 8.68 -13.97 -2.17
N ARG A 34 9.70 -14.34 -2.95
CA ARG A 34 10.08 -15.74 -3.17
C ARG A 34 10.66 -16.41 -1.91
N LYS A 35 11.07 -15.64 -0.90
CA LYS A 35 11.58 -16.19 0.37
C LYS A 35 10.47 -16.23 1.41
N ASN A 36 10.15 -17.42 1.93
CA ASN A 36 9.08 -17.63 2.92
C ASN A 36 9.19 -16.70 4.15
N TYR A 37 10.39 -16.32 4.57
CA TYR A 37 10.60 -15.37 5.68
C TYR A 37 9.94 -14.01 5.46
N TRP A 38 9.99 -13.45 4.25
CA TRP A 38 9.38 -12.15 3.95
C TRP A 38 7.85 -12.19 4.00
N LEU A 39 7.26 -13.31 3.58
CA LEU A 39 5.83 -13.54 3.70
C LEU A 39 5.40 -13.62 5.17
N THR A 40 6.13 -14.38 6.00
CA THR A 40 5.86 -14.48 7.44
C THR A 40 5.97 -13.12 8.14
N ILE A 41 7.02 -12.35 7.84
CA ILE A 41 7.18 -10.98 8.38
C ILE A 41 6.03 -10.09 7.95
N SER A 42 5.64 -10.14 6.67
CA SER A 42 4.54 -9.32 6.14
C SER A 42 3.20 -9.65 6.82
N ILE A 43 2.92 -10.93 7.09
CA ILE A 43 1.73 -11.36 7.84
C ILE A 43 1.79 -10.89 9.29
N ALA A 44 2.92 -11.13 9.97
CA ALA A 44 3.09 -10.78 11.37
C ALA A 44 2.97 -9.27 11.61
N LEU A 45 3.48 -8.47 10.68
CA LEU A 45 3.50 -7.01 10.80
C LEU A 45 2.22 -6.35 10.24
N TRP A 46 1.37 -7.07 9.51
CA TRP A 46 0.21 -6.48 8.83
C TRP A 46 -0.78 -5.80 9.79
N ILE A 47 -1.22 -6.52 10.83
CA ILE A 47 -2.20 -5.98 11.79
C ILE A 47 -1.59 -4.83 12.62
N PRO A 48 -0.39 -4.98 13.23
CA PRO A 48 0.24 -3.88 13.95
C PRO A 48 0.48 -2.65 13.07
N ALA A 49 0.90 -2.84 11.82
CA ALA A 49 1.16 -1.74 10.89
C ALA A 49 -0.11 -0.93 10.57
N ILE A 50 -1.25 -1.60 10.36
CA ILE A 50 -2.53 -0.91 10.15
C ILE A 50 -2.92 -0.10 11.39
N ILE A 51 -2.84 -0.71 12.58
CA ILE A 51 -3.19 -0.04 13.84
C ILE A 51 -2.33 1.22 14.02
N ILE A 52 -1.01 1.11 13.84
CA ILE A 52 -0.09 2.24 13.95
C ILE A 52 -0.43 3.30 12.90
N ALA A 53 -0.70 2.90 11.65
CA ALA A 53 -1.00 3.84 10.58
C ALA A 53 -2.26 4.69 10.86
N PHE A 54 -3.28 4.11 11.50
CA PHE A 54 -4.46 4.85 11.97
C PHE A 54 -4.20 5.75 13.17
N GLN A 55 -3.19 5.44 14.00
CA GLN A 55 -2.85 6.24 15.17
C GLN A 55 -1.90 7.40 14.86
N ILE A 56 -1.15 7.38 13.76
CA ILE A 56 -0.21 8.46 13.38
C ILE A 56 -0.86 9.87 13.41
N PRO A 57 -2.08 10.09 12.87
CA PRO A 57 -2.70 11.41 12.90
C PRO A 57 -2.98 11.93 14.32
N LEU A 58 -3.22 11.03 15.29
CA LEU A 58 -3.47 11.41 16.68
C LEU A 58 -2.24 11.99 17.37
N PHE A 59 -1.05 11.50 17.00
CA PHE A 59 0.22 11.97 17.60
C PHE A 59 0.71 13.29 17.01
N LEU A 60 0.11 13.73 15.91
CA LEU A 60 0.51 14.92 15.19
C LEU A 60 -0.55 15.99 15.37
N ASN A 61 -0.34 16.86 16.36
CA ASN A 61 -1.07 18.12 16.47
C ASN A 61 -0.71 19.00 15.26
N VAL A 62 -1.43 18.80 14.16
CA VAL A 62 -1.31 19.61 12.93
C VAL A 62 -1.94 20.97 13.20
N HIS A 63 -1.24 21.82 13.95
CA HIS A 63 -1.64 23.21 14.18
C HIS A 63 -1.03 24.11 13.09
N GLU A 64 -1.86 25.05 12.60
CA GLU A 64 -1.71 25.84 11.37
C GLU A 64 -0.38 26.60 11.20
N THR A 65 0.64 25.93 10.66
CA THR A 65 1.85 26.59 10.13
C THR A 65 2.28 25.94 8.82
N ASP A 66 3.03 26.61 7.94
CA ASP A 66 3.49 26.08 6.64
C ASP A 66 4.23 24.72 6.75
N THR A 67 4.82 24.43 7.92
CA THR A 67 5.41 23.13 8.28
C THR A 67 4.40 21.97 8.21
N SER A 68 3.10 22.24 8.39
CA SER A 68 2.01 21.27 8.36
C SER A 68 1.90 20.50 7.05
N ARG A 69 2.24 21.11 5.89
CA ARG A 69 2.14 20.44 4.59
C ARG A 69 3.19 19.35 4.40
N LEU A 70 4.45 19.64 4.74
CA LEU A 70 5.55 18.66 4.69
C LEU A 70 5.31 17.52 5.68
N LEU A 71 4.75 17.87 6.84
CA LEU A 71 4.39 16.90 7.87
C LEU A 71 3.26 15.99 7.39
N THR A 72 2.21 16.55 6.79
CA THR A 72 1.10 15.79 6.18
C THR A 72 1.61 14.83 5.10
N LEU A 73 2.49 15.29 4.20
CA LEU A 73 3.09 14.42 3.17
C LEU A 73 3.90 13.28 3.78
N SER A 74 4.68 13.57 4.82
CA SER A 74 5.47 12.57 5.52
C SER A 74 4.58 11.53 6.22
N VAL A 75 3.44 11.95 6.77
CA VAL A 75 2.40 11.05 7.28
C VAL A 75 1.82 10.20 6.17
N SER A 76 1.48 10.77 5.00
CA SER A 76 0.98 10.00 3.86
C SER A 76 1.98 8.93 3.43
N LEU A 77 3.27 9.28 3.36
CA LEU A 77 4.34 8.35 3.00
C LEU A 77 4.48 7.21 4.02
N LEU A 78 4.46 7.54 5.32
CA LEU A 78 4.60 6.55 6.39
C LEU A 78 3.37 5.63 6.46
N GLN A 79 2.16 6.18 6.36
CA GLN A 79 0.92 5.41 6.24
C GLN A 79 0.94 4.51 5.01
N GLY A 80 1.43 5.02 3.87
CA GLY A 80 1.59 4.22 2.66
C GLY A 80 2.54 3.05 2.86
N LEU A 81 3.70 3.28 3.47
CA LEU A 81 4.68 2.24 3.77
C LEU A 81 4.10 1.17 4.70
N LEU A 82 3.34 1.56 5.72
CA LEU A 82 2.65 0.65 6.64
C LEU A 82 1.48 -0.10 5.98
N LEU A 83 0.82 0.49 4.97
CA LEU A 83 -0.22 -0.16 4.17
C LEU A 83 0.30 -1.08 3.08
N SER A 84 1.60 -1.02 2.76
CA SER A 84 2.22 -1.84 1.72
C SER A 84 1.98 -3.35 1.85
N PRO A 85 1.95 -3.97 3.05
CA PRO A 85 1.64 -5.39 3.17
C PRO A 85 0.22 -5.68 2.70
N THR A 86 -0.75 -4.80 2.90
CA THR A 86 -2.14 -5.01 2.44
C THR A 86 -2.24 -5.13 0.92
N LEU A 87 -1.46 -4.33 0.18
CA LEU A 87 -1.40 -4.39 -1.28
C LEU A 87 -0.61 -5.62 -1.76
N GLY A 88 0.50 -5.93 -1.10
CA GLY A 88 1.43 -6.98 -1.50
C GLY A 88 1.01 -8.40 -1.11
N LEU A 89 0.42 -8.60 0.07
CA LEU A 89 0.14 -9.91 0.67
C LEU A 89 -0.65 -10.85 -0.24
N PRO A 90 -1.76 -10.42 -0.86
CA PRO A 90 -2.54 -11.30 -1.72
C PRO A 90 -1.72 -11.86 -2.89
N ALA A 91 -0.83 -11.04 -3.46
CA ALA A 91 0.06 -11.44 -4.53
C ALA A 91 1.23 -12.30 -4.02
N MET A 92 1.83 -11.96 -2.87
CA MET A 92 2.87 -12.76 -2.23
C MET A 92 2.37 -14.17 -1.88
N MET A 93 1.16 -14.28 -1.35
CA MET A 93 0.52 -15.55 -0.99
C MET A 93 0.19 -16.40 -2.23
N ALA A 94 -0.20 -15.77 -3.34
CA ALA A 94 -0.39 -16.48 -4.60
C ALA A 94 0.92 -16.97 -5.20
N LEU A 95 2.01 -16.18 -5.08
CA LEU A 95 3.35 -16.56 -5.49
C LEU A 95 3.91 -17.72 -4.63
N SER A 96 3.68 -17.70 -3.31
CA SER A 96 4.15 -18.77 -2.42
C SER A 96 3.41 -20.09 -2.62
N ASN A 97 2.13 -20.03 -3.00
CA ASN A 97 1.30 -21.21 -3.27
C ASN A 97 1.48 -21.76 -4.69
N ALA A 98 2.16 -21.03 -5.59
CA ALA A 98 2.41 -21.51 -6.95
C ALA A 98 3.45 -22.65 -6.93
N HIS A 99 3.14 -23.76 -7.60
CA HIS A 99 4.04 -24.91 -7.66
C HIS A 99 5.40 -24.51 -8.27
N PRO A 100 6.55 -24.85 -7.64
CA PRO A 100 7.87 -24.42 -8.11
C PRO A 100 8.18 -24.90 -9.54
N ASP A 101 7.56 -25.99 -9.97
CA ASP A 101 7.76 -26.56 -11.31
C ASP A 101 6.94 -25.88 -12.41
N LEU A 102 5.94 -25.03 -12.11
CA LEU A 102 5.17 -24.29 -13.13
C LEU A 102 6.08 -23.46 -14.04
N SER A 103 7.10 -22.82 -13.45
CA SER A 103 8.08 -22.06 -14.21
C SER A 103 9.03 -22.95 -15.01
N ARG A 104 9.28 -24.19 -14.57
CA ARG A 104 10.13 -25.16 -15.29
C ARG A 104 9.39 -25.77 -16.46
N THR A 105 8.12 -26.14 -16.27
CA THR A 105 7.26 -26.67 -17.34
C THR A 105 7.03 -25.63 -18.43
N ALA A 106 6.75 -24.37 -18.07
CA ALA A 106 6.61 -23.29 -19.05
C ALA A 106 7.90 -23.06 -19.85
N LYS A 107 9.07 -23.13 -19.19
CA LYS A 107 10.37 -23.05 -19.88
C LYS A 107 10.60 -24.26 -20.81
N GLY A 108 10.19 -25.46 -20.39
CA GLY A 108 10.25 -26.68 -21.20
C GLY A 108 9.36 -26.65 -22.44
N LEU A 109 8.29 -25.85 -22.41
CA LEU A 109 7.40 -25.58 -23.54
C LEU A 109 7.92 -24.48 -24.49
N GLY A 110 9.13 -23.98 -24.28
CA GLY A 110 9.74 -22.94 -25.12
C GLY A 110 9.26 -21.51 -24.84
N ALA A 111 8.47 -21.29 -23.79
CA ALA A 111 7.95 -19.96 -23.47
C ALA A 111 9.06 -19.01 -23.04
N ASP A 112 9.15 -17.86 -23.70
CA ASP A 112 10.10 -16.81 -23.35
C ASP A 112 9.73 -16.14 -22.00
N SER A 113 10.68 -15.44 -21.38
CA SER A 113 10.50 -14.81 -20.07
C SER A 113 9.30 -13.86 -20.03
N PHE A 114 9.03 -13.13 -21.12
CA PHE A 114 7.87 -12.25 -21.23
C PHE A 114 6.55 -13.04 -21.34
N GLU A 115 6.53 -14.11 -22.13
CA GLU A 115 5.36 -14.98 -22.31
C GLU A 115 4.97 -15.67 -21.00
N ARG A 116 5.96 -16.12 -20.21
CA ARG A 116 5.70 -16.66 -18.87
C ARG A 116 5.04 -15.62 -17.96
N ILE A 117 5.49 -14.37 -17.98
CA ILE A 117 4.87 -13.31 -17.16
C ILE A 117 3.43 -13.09 -17.61
N ARG A 118 3.20 -12.95 -18.92
CA ARG A 118 1.89 -12.61 -19.48
C ARG A 118 0.86 -13.74 -19.39
N PHE A 119 1.26 -14.97 -19.67
CA PHE A 119 0.32 -16.11 -19.78
C PHE A 119 0.24 -16.96 -18.52
N LEU A 120 1.28 -16.98 -17.68
CA LEU A 120 1.31 -17.77 -16.45
C LEU A 120 1.02 -16.90 -15.22
N TRP A 121 1.85 -15.89 -14.98
CA TRP A 121 1.84 -15.14 -13.73
C TRP A 121 0.75 -14.08 -13.67
N LEU A 122 0.52 -13.34 -14.76
CA LEU A 122 -0.48 -12.28 -14.81
C LEU A 122 -1.92 -12.78 -14.53
N PRO A 123 -2.43 -13.85 -15.18
CA PRO A 123 -3.79 -14.33 -14.86
C PRO A 123 -3.91 -14.89 -13.44
N LEU A 124 -2.83 -15.50 -12.92
CA LEU A 124 -2.78 -16.03 -11.55
C LEU A 124 -2.79 -14.90 -10.50
N LEU A 125 -2.11 -13.79 -10.79
CA LEU A 125 -1.99 -12.65 -9.89
C LEU A 125 -3.11 -11.61 -10.06
N ARG A 126 -3.77 -11.53 -11.22
CA ARG A 126 -4.74 -10.46 -11.55
C ARG A 126 -5.82 -10.31 -10.49
N LYS A 127 -6.49 -11.40 -10.09
CA LYS A 127 -7.58 -11.33 -9.09
C LYS A 127 -7.05 -10.89 -7.72
N ARG A 128 -5.84 -11.32 -7.36
CA ARG A 128 -5.21 -11.02 -6.07
C ARG A 128 -4.70 -9.58 -6.01
N LEU A 129 -4.12 -9.09 -7.10
CA LEU A 129 -3.71 -7.69 -7.26
C LEU A 129 -4.92 -6.76 -7.21
N LEU A 130 -6.02 -7.12 -7.89
CA LEU A 130 -7.27 -6.34 -7.82
C LEU A 130 -7.83 -6.30 -6.40
N PHE A 131 -7.81 -7.43 -5.68
CA PHE A 131 -8.24 -7.47 -4.28
C PHE A 131 -7.35 -6.61 -3.38
N GLY A 132 -6.03 -6.74 -3.51
CA GLY A 132 -5.06 -5.89 -2.81
C GLY A 132 -5.33 -4.42 -3.08
N PHE A 133 -5.41 -4.03 -4.35
CA PHE A 133 -5.67 -2.64 -4.77
C PHE A 133 -7.00 -2.10 -4.25
N ALA A 134 -8.08 -2.88 -4.33
CA ALA A 134 -9.39 -2.49 -3.81
C ALA A 134 -9.35 -2.30 -2.27
N SER A 135 -8.70 -3.20 -1.54
CA SER A 135 -8.56 -3.05 -0.09
C SER A 135 -7.65 -1.87 0.30
N GLY A 136 -6.56 -1.65 -0.43
CA GLY A 136 -5.65 -0.54 -0.19
C GLY A 136 -6.26 0.83 -0.51
N THR A 137 -7.03 0.93 -1.59
CA THR A 137 -7.79 2.16 -1.93
C THR A 137 -8.85 2.48 -0.87
N LEU A 138 -9.57 1.48 -0.38
CA LEU A 138 -10.54 1.64 0.70
C LEU A 138 -9.86 2.12 2.00
N LEU A 139 -8.74 1.51 2.39
CA LEU A 139 -7.98 1.92 3.57
C LEU A 139 -7.37 3.31 3.44
N ALA A 140 -6.81 3.65 2.28
CA ALA A 140 -6.26 4.98 2.03
C ALA A 140 -7.35 6.07 2.11
N GLY A 141 -8.56 5.78 1.59
CA GLY A 141 -9.72 6.65 1.72
C GLY A 141 -10.16 6.84 3.17
N LEU A 142 -10.23 5.76 3.94
CA LEU A 142 -10.54 5.82 5.39
C LEU A 142 -9.50 6.64 6.15
N MET A 143 -8.21 6.42 5.90
CA MET A 143 -7.13 7.18 6.55
C MET A 143 -7.20 8.67 6.23
N ALA A 144 -7.43 9.02 4.95
CA ALA A 144 -7.61 10.41 4.55
C ALA A 144 -8.82 11.06 5.24
N HIS A 145 -9.92 10.33 5.38
CA HIS A 145 -11.11 10.80 6.10
C HIS A 145 -10.84 11.01 7.60
N THR A 146 -10.12 10.09 8.25
CA THR A 146 -9.77 10.22 9.67
C THR A 146 -8.86 11.42 9.93
N LEU A 147 -7.87 11.67 9.07
CA LEU A 147 -6.94 12.78 9.22
C LEU A 147 -7.65 14.14 9.19
N ILE A 148 -8.66 14.29 8.32
CA ILE A 148 -9.51 15.47 8.28
C ILE A 148 -10.37 15.60 9.53
N SER A 149 -10.96 14.50 10.00
CA SER A 149 -11.78 14.51 11.21
C SER A 149 -10.98 15.01 12.42
N TYR A 150 -9.70 14.65 12.51
CA TYR A 150 -8.80 15.17 13.54
C TYR A 150 -8.37 16.63 13.30
N ALA A 151 -8.16 17.03 12.04
CA ALA A 151 -7.77 18.40 11.71
C ALA A 151 -8.88 19.44 11.97
N TYR A 152 -10.16 19.05 11.88
CA TYR A 152 -11.31 19.95 12.08
C TYR A 152 -12.00 19.79 13.44
N GLN A 153 -11.48 18.96 14.34
CA GLN A 153 -12.01 18.91 15.71
C GLN A 153 -11.62 20.20 16.45
N PRO A 154 -12.58 21.00 16.93
CA PRO A 154 -12.27 22.13 17.80
C PRO A 154 -11.67 21.58 19.09
N VAL A 155 -10.46 22.04 19.42
CA VAL A 155 -9.83 21.76 20.72
C VAL A 155 -10.78 22.31 21.81
N PRO A 156 -11.16 21.52 22.82
CA PRO A 156 -12.01 21.99 23.92
C PRO A 156 -11.33 23.06 24.78
#